data_AF-A0A2D6TK31-F1
#
_entry.id   AF-A0A2D6TK31-F1
#
_cell.length_a   1.000
_cell.length_b   1.000
_cell.length_c   1.000
_cell.angle_alpha   90.00
_cell.angle_beta   90.00
_cell.angle_gamma   90.00
#
_symmetry.space_group_name_H-M   'P 1'
#
loop_
_entity.id
_entity.type
_entity.pdbx_description
1 polymer ?
#
loop_
_entity_poly.entity_id
_entity_poly.type
_entity_poly.pdbx_seq_one_letter_code
_entity_poly.pdbx_strand_id
1 'polypeptide(L)' 'MEFLVLDGYGIFVWPAFIFAFVSCFLLYLKTKKEFKRQEKMFLIEFKQIPVKKNKVSKQKELSKEVLSGSPVY' A
#
# COMPACT_ATOMS: atom_id res chain seq x y z
N MET A 1 7.69 -38.89 18.87
CA MET A 1 8.98 -39.02 18.16
C MET A 1 8.78 -39.59 16.76
N GLU A 2 7.96 -40.63 16.59
CA GLU A 2 7.75 -41.33 15.31
C GLU A 2 7.17 -40.47 14.18
N PHE A 3 6.22 -39.58 14.49
CA PHE A 3 5.62 -38.67 13.49
C PHE A 3 6.64 -37.71 12.85
N LEU A 4 7.66 -37.28 13.62
CA LEU A 4 8.71 -36.39 13.10
C LEU A 4 9.76 -37.15 12.28
N VAL A 5 9.95 -38.44 12.57
CA VAL A 5 10.91 -39.28 11.86
C VAL A 5 10.30 -39.80 10.55
N LEU A 6 8.96 -39.80 10.39
CA LEU A 6 8.24 -40.25 9.19
C LEU A 6 8.77 -41.60 8.71
N ASP A 7 8.90 -42.56 9.63
CA ASP A 7 9.46 -43.90 9.35
C ASP A 7 10.83 -43.87 8.64
N GLY A 8 11.65 -42.85 8.90
CA GLY A 8 12.96 -42.64 8.28
C GLY A 8 12.95 -41.66 7.09
N TYR A 9 11.79 -41.31 6.55
CA TYR A 9 11.66 -40.35 5.45
C TYR A 9 11.71 -38.88 5.90
N GLY A 10 11.67 -38.61 7.21
CA GLY A 10 11.71 -37.25 7.76
C GLY A 10 12.90 -36.44 7.24
N ILE A 11 14.04 -37.08 7.00
CA ILE A 11 15.25 -36.37 6.51
C ILE A 11 15.08 -35.78 5.11
N PHE A 12 14.15 -36.27 4.30
CA PHE A 12 13.83 -35.72 2.99
C PHE A 12 12.66 -34.73 3.04
N VAL A 13 11.69 -35.01 3.91
CA VAL A 13 10.47 -34.20 4.06
C VAL A 13 10.79 -32.87 4.73
N TRP A 14 11.54 -32.87 5.84
CA TRP A 14 11.82 -31.64 6.60
C TRP A 14 12.60 -30.59 5.80
N PRO A 15 13.66 -30.92 5.04
CA PRO A 15 14.35 -29.93 4.22
C PRO A 15 13.45 -29.34 3.13
N ALA A 16 12.59 -30.13 2.49
CA ALA A 16 11.65 -29.64 1.48
C ALA A 16 10.62 -28.68 2.09
N PHE A 17 10.07 -29.02 3.27
CA PHE A 17 9.17 -28.14 4.01
C PHE A 17 9.84 -26.86 4.46
N ILE A 18 11.06 -26.93 5.00
CA ILE A 18 11.84 -25.75 5.41
C ILE A 18 12.12 -24.87 4.20
N PHE A 19 12.54 -25.45 3.08
CA PHE A 19 12.82 -24.71 1.86
C PHE A 19 11.58 -23.98 1.34
N ALA A 20 10.43 -24.66 1.29
CA ALA A 20 9.15 -24.05 0.92
C ALA A 20 8.77 -22.93 1.90
N PHE A 21 8.89 -23.17 3.20
CA PHE A 21 8.55 -22.20 4.24
C PHE A 21 9.43 -20.94 4.16
N VAL A 22 10.74 -21.11 3.97
CA VAL A 22 11.69 -20.01 3.76
C VAL A 22 11.36 -19.24 2.49
N SER A 23 11.05 -19.94 1.40
CA SER A 23 10.68 -19.31 0.13
C SER A 23 9.40 -18.46 0.28
N CYS A 24 8.36 -19.02 0.88
CA CYS A 24 7.13 -18.30 1.20
C CYS A 24 7.38 -17.12 2.14
N PHE A 25 8.21 -17.30 3.16
CA PHE A 25 8.53 -16.25 4.12
C PHE A 25 9.27 -15.07 3.48
N LEU A 26 10.26 -15.35 2.62
CA LEU A 26 10.98 -14.32 1.87
C LEU A 26 10.05 -13.55 0.92
N LEU A 27 9.14 -14.25 0.23
CA LEU A 27 8.12 -13.62 -0.60
C LEU A 27 7.17 -12.77 0.23
N TYR A 28 6.71 -13.27 1.38
CA TYR A 28 5.85 -12.53 2.31
C TYR A 28 6.53 -11.24 2.79
N LEU A 29 7.81 -11.28 3.15
CA LEU A 29 8.55 -10.09 3.58
C LEU A 29 8.68 -9.05 2.44
N LYS A 30 8.98 -9.49 1.22
CA LYS A 30 9.03 -8.60 0.04
C LYS A 30 7.66 -7.95 -0.20
N THR A 31 6.60 -8.74 -0.23
CA THR A 31 5.23 -8.25 -0.43
C THR A 31 4.80 -7.31 0.68
N LYS A 32 5.12 -7.61 1.95
CA LYS A 32 4.80 -6.75 3.10
C LYS A 32 5.51 -5.41 3.04
N LYS A 33 6.77 -5.37 2.56
CA LYS A 33 7.53 -4.12 2.37
C LYS A 33 6.88 -3.25 1.30
N GLU A 34 6.50 -3.86 0.17
CA GLU A 34 5.82 -3.14 -0.91
C GLU A 34 4.43 -2.66 -0.48
N PHE A 35 3.67 -3.50 0.24
CA PHE A 35 2.38 -3.12 0.79
C PHE A 35 2.47 -1.90 1.71
N LYS A 36 3.44 -1.89 2.65
CA LYS A 36 3.69 -0.71 3.50
C LYS A 36 4.10 0.54 2.72
N ARG A 37 4.79 0.38 1.59
CA ARG A 37 5.15 1.51 0.72
C ARG A 37 3.90 2.09 0.07
N GLN A 38 3.04 1.23 -0.47
CA GLN A 38 1.77 1.64 -1.06
C GLN A 38 0.83 2.27 -0.03
N GLU A 39 0.73 1.69 1.17
CA GLU A 39 -0.08 2.23 2.27
C GLU A 39 0.34 3.66 2.64
N LYS A 40 1.64 3.92 2.76
CA LYS A 40 2.17 5.29 3.01
C LYS A 40 1.85 6.23 1.86
N MET A 41 1.99 5.77 0.62
CA MET A 41 1.71 6.58 -0.57
C MET A 41 0.21 6.91 -0.66
N PHE A 42 -0.65 5.95 -0.33
CA PHE A 42 -2.10 6.14 -0.27
C PHE A 42 -2.51 7.12 0.84
N LEU A 43 -1.87 7.05 2.01
CA LEU A 43 -2.08 8.02 3.10
C LEU A 43 -1.68 9.45 2.70
N ILE A 44 -0.59 9.60 1.95
CA ILE A 44 -0.15 10.91 1.43
C ILE A 44 -1.14 11.42 0.39
N GLU A 45 -1.51 10.60 -0.59
CA GLU A 45 -2.48 10.96 -1.64
C GLU A 45 -3.83 11.34 -1.01
N PHE A 46 -4.31 10.56 -0.04
CA PHE A 46 -5.57 10.84 0.66
C PHE A 46 -5.51 12.11 1.51
N LYS A 47 -4.35 12.51 2.04
CA LYS A 47 -4.19 13.84 2.68
C LYS A 47 -4.08 14.97 1.67
N GLN A 48 -3.51 14.72 0.49
CA GLN A 48 -3.36 15.72 -0.57
C GLN A 48 -4.67 15.97 -1.32
N ILE A 49 -5.52 14.97 -1.53
CA ILE A 49 -6.84 15.09 -2.15
C ILE A 49 -7.73 16.17 -1.50
N PRO A 50 -7.95 16.21 -0.16
CA PRO A 50 -8.75 17.24 0.48
C PRO A 50 -8.08 18.62 0.43
N VAL A 51 -6.74 18.70 0.51
CA VAL A 51 -6.01 19.97 0.35
C VAL A 51 -6.16 20.52 -1.07
N LYS A 52 -6.06 19.65 -2.09
CA LYS A 52 -6.21 20.04 -3.50
C LYS A 52 -7.66 20.43 -3.80
N LYS A 53 -8.66 19.70 -3.29
CA LYS A 53 -10.07 20.06 -3.43
C LYS A 53 -10.39 21.40 -2.76
N ASN A 54 -9.87 21.68 -1.57
CA ASN A 54 -10.06 22.98 -0.92
C ASN A 54 -9.41 24.12 -1.70
N LYS A 55 -8.20 23.91 -2.24
CA LYS A 55 -7.53 24.93 -3.08
C LYS A 55 -8.28 25.17 -4.40
N VAL A 56 -8.75 24.12 -5.07
CA VAL A 56 -9.53 24.23 -6.31
C VAL A 56 -10.89 24.88 -6.05
N SER A 57 -11.56 24.56 -4.94
CA SER A 57 -12.82 25.22 -4.55
C SER A 57 -12.61 26.70 -4.28
N LYS A 58 -11.59 27.06 -3.48
CA LYS A 58 -11.24 28.46 -3.22
C LYS A 58 -10.86 29.22 -4.49
N GLN A 59 -10.08 28.61 -5.39
CA GLN A 59 -9.73 29.22 -6.66
C GLN A 59 -10.95 29.41 -7.56
N LYS A 60 -11.89 28.46 -7.56
CA LYS A 60 -13.15 28.55 -8.31
C LYS A 60 -14.08 29.62 -7.74
N GLU A 61 -14.13 29.80 -6.42
CA GLU A 61 -14.83 30.93 -5.78
C GLU A 61 -14.17 32.26 -6.13
N LEU A 62 -12.85 32.37 -6.01
CA LEU A 62 -12.11 33.60 -6.30
C LEU A 62 -12.23 33.99 -7.79
N SER A 63 -12.18 33.03 -8.72
CA SER A 63 -12.45 33.30 -10.14
C SER A 63 -13.91 33.69 -10.41
N LYS A 64 -14.89 33.14 -9.68
CA LYS A 64 -16.30 33.56 -9.80
C LYS A 64 -16.50 34.97 -9.26
N GLU A 65 -15.86 35.32 -8.16
CA GLU A 65 -15.95 36.62 -7.51
C GLU A 65 -15.27 37.72 -8.36
N VAL A 66 -14.11 37.41 -8.96
CA VAL A 66 -13.44 38.29 -9.94
C VAL A 66 -14.28 38.46 -11.21
N LEU A 67 -14.93 37.39 -11.70
CA LEU A 67 -15.80 37.48 -12.89
C LEU A 67 -17.14 38.16 -12.60
N SER A 68 -17.66 38.11 -11.37
CA SER A 68 -18.85 38.86 -10.97
C SER A 68 -18.57 40.35 -10.70
N GLY A 69 -17.29 40.71 -10.55
CA GLY A 69 -16.84 42.08 -10.29
C GLY A 69 -16.67 42.96 -11.54
N SER A 70 -16.89 42.45 -12.75
CA SER A 70 -16.81 43.26 -13.97
C SER A 70 -17.98 44.27 -14.01
N PRO A 71 -17.73 45.59 -13.97
CA PRO A 71 -18.78 46.58 -14.11
C PRO A 71 -19.30 46.53 -15.54
N VAL A 72 -20.62 46.39 -15.67
CA VAL A 72 -21.35 46.65 -16.91
C VAL A 72 -21.16 48.13 -17.24
N TYR A 73 -20.27 48.45 -18.20
CA TYR A 73 -20.27 49.69 -18.96
C TYR A 73 -19.80 49.42 -20.38
#